data_AF-A0A946FFT6-F1
#
_entry.id   AF-A0A946FFT6-F1
#
_cell.length_a   1.000
_cell.length_b   1.000
_cell.length_c   1.000
_cell.angle_alpha   90.00
_cell.angle_beta   90.00
_cell.angle_gamma   90.00
#
_symmetry.space_group_name_H-M   'P 1'
#
loop_
_entity.id
_entity.type
_entity.pdbx_description
1 polymer ?
#
loop_
_entity_poly.entity_id
_entity_poly.type
_entity_poly.pdbx_seq_one_letter_code
_entity_poly.pdbx_strand_id
1 'polypeptide(L)'
;MASRDHIVILTRKLPDNVETRMRELFNAELNQTDIPLSREELKQVVARAHVLVPTVTDRIDEEIISAAGSQLKLIASFGTGVDHIDLKAARKAGIIVTNTPGVLTEDTADVVMSLILSVPRRLAEGDALVRSGKWNGWAPTGMLGHRINGKRLGFIGLGRIGQ
;
A
#
# COMPACT_ATOMS: atom_id res chain seq x y z
N MET A 1 -20.21 1.22 -23.46
CA MET A 1 -20.79 -0.06 -23.00
C MET A 1 -19.77 -0.72 -22.09
N ALA A 2 -20.16 -1.16 -20.89
CA ALA A 2 -19.26 -1.87 -19.98
C ALA A 2 -18.80 -3.17 -20.64
N SER A 3 -17.48 -3.36 -20.78
CA SER A 3 -16.92 -4.59 -21.33
C SER A 3 -16.92 -5.64 -20.23
N ARG A 4 -18.04 -6.38 -20.14
CA ARG A 4 -18.19 -7.51 -19.22
C ARG A 4 -17.34 -8.73 -19.61
N ASP A 5 -16.62 -8.64 -20.72
CA ASP A 5 -15.78 -9.73 -21.25
C ASP A 5 -14.43 -9.82 -20.52
N HIS A 6 -14.01 -8.76 -19.83
CA HIS A 6 -12.74 -8.72 -19.11
C HIS A 6 -12.91 -9.12 -17.64
N ILE A 7 -12.18 -10.16 -17.26
CA ILE A 7 -12.05 -10.63 -15.87
C ILE A 7 -11.00 -9.77 -15.16
N VAL A 8 -11.44 -9.03 -14.15
CA VAL A 8 -10.60 -8.16 -13.32
C VAL A 8 -10.52 -8.77 -11.93
N ILE A 9 -9.34 -9.13 -11.45
CA ILE A 9 -9.18 -9.82 -10.16
C ILE A 9 -8.44 -8.93 -9.17
N LEU A 10 -9.06 -8.67 -8.03
CA LEU A 10 -8.48 -7.89 -6.92
C LEU A 10 -7.86 -8.85 -5.91
N THR A 11 -6.57 -8.66 -5.59
CA THR A 11 -5.87 -9.55 -4.64
C THR A 11 -6.21 -9.27 -3.19
N ARG A 12 -6.76 -8.09 -2.89
CA ARG A 12 -7.16 -7.60 -1.57
C ARG A 12 -8.47 -6.83 -1.67
N LYS A 13 -9.12 -6.62 -0.53
CA LYS A 13 -10.31 -5.77 -0.47
C LYS A 13 -9.90 -4.31 -0.73
N LEU A 14 -10.62 -3.63 -1.61
CA LEU A 14 -10.45 -2.20 -1.89
C LEU A 14 -11.61 -1.39 -1.29
N PRO A 15 -11.52 -0.04 -1.23
CA PRO A 15 -12.63 0.79 -0.78
C PRO A 15 -13.93 0.48 -1.54
N ASP A 16 -15.06 0.47 -0.84
CA ASP A 16 -16.35 -0.01 -1.37
C ASP A 16 -16.78 0.71 -2.67
N ASN A 17 -16.50 2.00 -2.78
CA ASN A 17 -16.78 2.78 -3.99
C ASN A 17 -15.93 2.31 -5.20
N VAL A 18 -14.68 1.88 -4.97
CA VAL A 18 -13.81 1.32 -6.00
C VAL A 18 -14.31 -0.06 -6.43
N GLU A 19 -14.60 -0.95 -5.49
CA GLU A 19 -15.11 -2.29 -5.81
C GLU A 19 -16.47 -2.25 -6.52
N THR A 20 -17.35 -1.33 -6.10
CA THR A 20 -18.63 -1.09 -6.76
C THR A 20 -18.41 -0.64 -8.20
N ARG A 21 -17.53 0.34 -8.42
CA ARG A 21 -17.23 0.83 -9.76
C ARG A 21 -16.61 -0.24 -10.66
N MET A 22 -15.73 -1.10 -10.11
CA MET A 22 -15.14 -2.22 -10.85
C MET A 22 -16.21 -3.23 -11.29
N ARG A 23 -17.15 -3.60 -10.41
CA ARG A 23 -18.26 -4.51 -10.74
C ARG A 23 -19.24 -3.93 -11.75
N GLU A 24 -19.44 -2.61 -11.77
CA GLU A 24 -20.26 -1.95 -12.80
C GLU A 24 -19.64 -2.01 -14.19
N LEU A 25 -18.31 -1.93 -14.26
CA LEU A 25 -17.56 -1.79 -15.52
C LEU A 25 -17.07 -3.12 -16.09
N PHE A 26 -16.80 -4.12 -15.24
CA PHE A 26 -16.10 -5.35 -15.60
C PHE A 26 -16.68 -6.59 -14.90
N ASN A 27 -16.26 -7.78 -15.32
CA ASN A 27 -16.45 -9.00 -14.54
C ASN A 27 -15.39 -9.04 -13.41
N ALA A 28 -15.69 -8.35 -12.30
CA ALA A 28 -14.76 -8.17 -11.20
C ALA A 28 -14.88 -9.27 -10.15
N GLU A 29 -13.77 -9.94 -9.85
CA GLU A 29 -13.64 -10.90 -8.77
C GLU A 29 -12.93 -10.27 -7.58
N LEU A 30 -13.63 -10.24 -6.45
CA LEU A 30 -13.23 -9.52 -5.25
C LEU A 30 -12.71 -10.50 -4.20
N ASN A 31 -11.61 -10.15 -3.54
CA ASN A 31 -11.17 -10.86 -2.34
C ASN A 31 -11.91 -10.33 -1.10
N GLN A 32 -13.11 -10.85 -0.85
CA GLN A 32 -13.98 -10.38 0.24
C GLN A 32 -13.45 -10.71 1.65
N THR A 33 -12.60 -11.74 1.79
CA THR A 33 -12.01 -12.10 3.08
C THR A 33 -10.82 -11.21 3.44
N ASP A 34 -10.30 -10.47 2.47
CA ASP A 34 -9.10 -9.64 2.57
C ASP A 34 -7.86 -10.40 3.06
N ILE A 35 -7.83 -11.73 2.88
CA ILE A 35 -6.68 -12.57 3.20
C ILE A 35 -5.70 -12.51 2.02
N PRO A 36 -4.41 -12.19 2.24
CA PRO A 36 -3.43 -12.17 1.15
C PRO A 36 -3.39 -13.50 0.40
N LEU A 37 -3.37 -13.43 -0.94
CA LEU A 37 -3.23 -14.61 -1.78
C LEU A 37 -1.85 -15.24 -1.60
N SER A 38 -1.81 -16.56 -1.49
CA SER A 38 -0.57 -17.33 -1.57
C SER A 38 0.04 -17.24 -2.97
N ARG A 39 1.32 -17.63 -3.12
CA ARG A 39 1.98 -17.70 -4.44
C ARG A 39 1.23 -18.59 -5.41
N GLU A 40 0.68 -19.71 -4.96
CA GLU A 40 -0.07 -20.62 -5.83
C GLU A 40 -1.42 -20.05 -6.25
N GLU A 41 -2.13 -19.37 -5.35
CA GLU A 41 -3.35 -18.64 -5.71
C GLU A 41 -3.06 -17.49 -6.68
N LEU A 42 -1.95 -16.76 -6.49
CA LEU A 42 -1.52 -15.73 -7.43
C LEU A 42 -1.28 -16.32 -8.82
N LYS A 43 -0.59 -17.46 -8.94
CA LYS A 43 -0.39 -18.17 -10.22
C LYS A 43 -1.73 -18.54 -10.86
N GLN A 44 -2.68 -19.08 -10.09
CA GLN A 44 -4.01 -19.44 -10.59
C GLN A 44 -4.80 -18.22 -11.07
N VAL A 45 -4.69 -17.09 -10.36
CA VAL A 45 -5.35 -15.83 -10.70
C VAL A 45 -4.76 -15.24 -11.99
N VAL A 46 -3.43 -15.11 -12.11
CA VAL A 46 -2.81 -14.55 -13.31
C VAL A 46 -2.97 -15.42 -14.55
N ALA A 47 -3.16 -16.74 -14.36
CA ALA A 47 -3.44 -17.67 -15.46
C ALA A 47 -4.77 -17.36 -16.19
N ARG A 48 -5.74 -16.70 -15.54
CA ARG A 48 -7.09 -16.45 -16.09
C ARG A 48 -7.53 -14.98 -16.09
N ALA A 49 -6.91 -14.12 -15.30
CA ALA A 49 -7.22 -12.70 -15.26
C ALA A 49 -6.89 -12.02 -16.61
N HIS A 50 -7.72 -11.04 -17.00
CA HIS A 50 -7.38 -10.07 -18.04
C HIS A 50 -6.64 -8.86 -17.45
N VAL A 51 -7.05 -8.49 -16.22
CA VAL A 51 -6.40 -7.46 -15.40
C VAL A 51 -6.20 -8.01 -14.00
N LEU A 52 -4.98 -7.92 -13.48
CA LEU A 52 -4.68 -8.13 -12.08
C LEU A 52 -4.66 -6.78 -11.37
N VAL A 53 -5.30 -6.66 -10.21
CA VAL A 53 -5.24 -5.50 -9.34
C VAL A 53 -4.55 -5.91 -8.03
N PRO A 54 -3.20 -5.94 -8.00
CA PRO A 54 -2.47 -6.25 -6.79
C PRO A 54 -2.32 -5.03 -5.88
N THR A 55 -1.84 -5.27 -4.66
CA THR A 55 -1.43 -4.26 -3.68
C THR A 55 0.07 -4.36 -3.42
N VAL A 56 0.64 -3.39 -2.71
CA VAL A 56 2.09 -3.33 -2.40
C VAL A 56 2.63 -4.56 -1.63
N THR A 57 1.75 -5.38 -1.05
CA THR A 57 2.15 -6.60 -0.32
C THR A 57 2.26 -7.84 -1.21
N ASP A 58 1.70 -7.80 -2.42
CA ASP A 58 1.77 -8.92 -3.36
C ASP A 58 3.15 -8.95 -4.03
N ARG A 59 3.84 -10.10 -4.03
CA ARG A 59 5.11 -10.25 -4.75
C ARG A 59 4.85 -10.85 -6.13
N ILE A 60 4.88 -10.01 -7.15
CA ILE A 60 4.63 -10.37 -8.55
C ILE A 60 5.97 -10.44 -9.30
N ASP A 61 6.73 -11.49 -9.00
CA ASP A 61 8.04 -11.73 -9.63
C ASP A 61 7.92 -12.50 -10.96
N GLU A 62 9.06 -12.78 -11.61
CA GLU A 62 9.11 -13.49 -12.89
C GLU A 62 8.40 -14.86 -12.86
N GLU A 63 8.41 -15.57 -11.73
CA GLU A 63 7.73 -16.86 -11.59
C GLU A 63 6.20 -16.70 -11.69
N ILE A 64 5.64 -15.72 -10.98
CA ILE A 64 4.21 -15.41 -11.05
C ILE A 64 3.85 -14.94 -12.47
N ILE A 65 4.65 -14.05 -13.06
CA ILE A 65 4.39 -13.52 -14.41
C ILE A 65 4.47 -14.63 -15.47
N SER A 66 5.35 -15.61 -15.30
CA SER A 66 5.47 -16.75 -16.23
C SER A 66 4.26 -17.68 -16.21
N ALA A 67 3.49 -17.69 -15.12
CA ALA A 67 2.22 -18.42 -15.03
C ALA A 67 1.04 -17.67 -15.67
N ALA A 68 1.24 -16.44 -16.15
CA ALA A 68 0.17 -15.63 -16.72
C ALA A 68 -0.38 -16.23 -18.02
N GLY A 69 -1.71 -16.22 -18.15
CA GLY A 69 -2.36 -16.56 -19.40
C GLY A 69 -2.18 -15.46 -20.44
N SER A 70 -2.31 -15.80 -21.72
CA SER A 70 -2.10 -14.85 -22.82
C SER A 70 -3.08 -13.67 -22.81
N GLN A 71 -4.20 -13.80 -22.10
CA GLN A 71 -5.21 -12.76 -21.91
C GLN A 71 -4.85 -11.70 -20.86
N LEU A 72 -3.88 -11.95 -19.97
CA LEU A 72 -3.43 -10.95 -19.00
C LEU A 72 -2.70 -9.83 -19.74
N LYS A 73 -3.27 -8.63 -19.74
CA LYS A 73 -2.68 -7.46 -20.44
C LYS A 73 -2.31 -6.31 -19.52
N LEU A 74 -2.81 -6.30 -18.29
CA LEU A 74 -2.61 -5.21 -17.35
C LEU A 74 -2.45 -5.71 -15.92
N ILE A 75 -1.43 -5.20 -15.24
CA ILE A 75 -1.30 -5.22 -13.78
C ILE A 75 -1.51 -3.78 -13.30
N ALA A 76 -2.66 -3.52 -12.69
CA ALA A 76 -3.02 -2.21 -12.15
C ALA A 76 -2.75 -2.19 -10.65
N SER A 77 -1.51 -1.87 -10.25
CA SER A 77 -1.09 -1.87 -8.85
C SER A 77 -1.80 -0.78 -8.05
N PHE A 78 -2.49 -1.18 -6.99
CA PHE A 78 -3.04 -0.29 -5.98
C PHE A 78 -1.94 0.10 -4.99
N GLY A 79 -1.16 1.11 -5.38
CA GLY A 79 -0.05 1.64 -4.61
C GLY A 79 0.89 2.49 -5.47
N THR A 80 1.71 3.31 -4.83
CA THR A 80 2.68 4.16 -5.54
C THR A 80 3.96 3.41 -5.90
N GLY A 81 4.52 2.61 -4.98
CA GLY A 81 5.75 1.85 -5.22
C GLY A 81 5.51 0.64 -6.12
N VAL A 82 6.50 0.27 -6.94
CA VAL A 82 6.41 -0.85 -7.90
C VAL A 82 7.50 -1.90 -7.66
N ASP A 83 8.26 -1.80 -6.58
CA ASP A 83 9.38 -2.69 -6.25
C ASP A 83 8.97 -4.15 -6.05
N HIS A 84 7.68 -4.39 -5.80
CA HIS A 84 7.07 -5.69 -5.61
C HIS A 84 6.70 -6.39 -6.94
N ILE A 85 6.88 -5.71 -8.09
CA ILE A 85 6.56 -6.21 -9.43
C ILE A 85 7.84 -6.28 -10.28
N ASP A 86 8.12 -7.43 -10.89
CA ASP A 86 9.20 -7.53 -11.87
C ASP A 86 8.79 -6.86 -13.20
N LEU A 87 9.11 -5.57 -13.32
CA LEU A 87 8.80 -4.78 -14.51
C LEU A 87 9.48 -5.29 -15.79
N LYS A 88 10.63 -5.97 -15.67
CA LYS A 88 11.33 -6.53 -16.84
C LYS A 88 10.59 -7.76 -17.36
N ALA A 89 10.21 -8.66 -16.46
CA ALA A 89 9.40 -9.82 -16.79
C ALA A 89 8.04 -9.40 -17.37
N ALA A 90 7.36 -8.45 -16.74
CA ALA A 90 6.07 -7.94 -17.22
C ALA A 90 6.18 -7.35 -18.64
N ARG A 91 7.21 -6.53 -18.90
CA ARG A 91 7.48 -5.97 -20.23
C ARG A 91 7.76 -7.06 -21.27
N LYS A 92 8.55 -8.07 -20.92
CA LYS A 92 8.86 -9.21 -21.82
C LYS A 92 7.61 -10.03 -22.16
N ALA A 93 6.69 -10.17 -21.20
CA ALA A 93 5.41 -10.84 -21.38
C ALA A 93 4.35 -9.95 -22.10
N GLY A 94 4.67 -8.69 -22.42
CA GLY A 94 3.72 -7.76 -23.05
C GLY A 94 2.60 -7.29 -22.12
N ILE A 95 2.83 -7.34 -20.80
CA ILE A 95 1.88 -6.92 -19.76
C ILE A 95 2.21 -5.47 -19.36
N ILE A 96 1.21 -4.59 -19.44
CA ILE A 96 1.32 -3.20 -18.98
C ILE A 96 1.25 -3.19 -17.46
N VAL A 97 2.05 -2.34 -16.81
CA VAL A 97 1.98 -2.09 -15.37
C VAL A 97 1.61 -0.63 -15.13
N THR A 98 0.59 -0.38 -14.31
CA THR A 98 0.23 0.96 -13.82
C THR A 98 0.25 0.99 -12.30
N ASN A 99 0.41 2.18 -11.74
CA ASN A 99 0.43 2.44 -10.30
C ASN A 99 -0.35 3.72 -9.98
N THR A 100 -0.41 4.12 -8.71
CA THR A 100 -1.10 5.34 -8.25
C THR A 100 -0.11 6.37 -7.70
N PRO A 101 0.70 7.02 -8.55
CA PRO A 101 1.69 7.99 -8.09
C PRO A 101 1.04 9.29 -7.62
N GLY A 102 1.59 9.87 -6.55
CA GLY A 102 1.26 11.22 -6.09
C GLY A 102 0.03 11.35 -5.20
N VAL A 103 -0.83 10.33 -5.12
CA VAL A 103 -2.11 10.40 -4.38
C VAL A 103 -2.00 10.23 -2.85
N LEU A 104 -0.79 9.95 -2.34
CA LEU A 104 -0.52 9.68 -0.91
C LEU A 104 0.63 10.57 -0.37
N THR A 105 1.02 11.61 -1.12
CA THR A 105 2.23 12.39 -0.82
C THR A 105 2.10 13.09 0.53
N GLU A 106 1.02 13.86 0.68
CA GLU A 106 0.70 14.64 1.86
C GLU A 106 0.37 13.73 3.05
N ASP A 107 -0.45 12.69 2.83
CA ASP A 107 -0.81 11.73 3.88
C ASP A 107 0.43 11.03 4.48
N THR A 108 1.40 10.67 3.63
CA THR A 108 2.65 10.08 4.12
C THR A 108 3.49 11.10 4.89
N ALA A 109 3.55 12.35 4.40
CA ALA A 109 4.24 13.43 5.09
C ALA A 109 3.64 13.73 6.48
N ASP A 110 2.31 13.72 6.60
CA ASP A 110 1.59 13.89 7.86
C ASP A 110 1.98 12.81 8.88
N VAL A 111 2.04 11.56 8.46
CA VAL A 111 2.48 10.45 9.32
C VAL A 111 3.94 10.65 9.74
N VAL A 112 4.83 11.05 8.83
CA VAL A 112 6.24 11.32 9.16
C VAL A 112 6.37 12.45 10.18
N MET A 113 5.63 13.55 10.02
CA MET A 113 5.61 14.65 10.97
C MET A 113 5.08 14.22 12.34
N SER A 114 4.04 13.37 12.35
CA SER A 114 3.52 12.77 13.58
C SER A 114 4.58 11.95 14.32
N LEU A 115 5.40 11.17 13.60
CA LEU A 115 6.48 10.34 14.17
C LEU A 115 7.63 11.22 14.69
N ILE A 116 8.02 12.25 13.93
CA ILE A 116 9.05 13.23 14.32
C ILE A 116 8.68 13.92 15.63
N LEU A 117 7.40 14.18 15.88
CA LEU A 117 6.92 14.71 17.15
C LEU A 117 6.81 13.62 18.22
N SER A 118 6.24 12.47 17.87
CA SER A 118 5.86 11.41 18.81
C SER A 118 7.04 10.82 19.57
N VAL A 119 8.16 10.56 18.88
CA VAL A 119 9.34 9.93 19.47
C VAL A 119 10.03 10.84 20.49
N PRO A 120 10.55 12.03 20.12
CA PRO A 120 11.28 12.88 21.07
C PRO A 120 10.39 13.44 22.18
N ARG A 121 9.08 13.53 21.97
CA ARG A 121 8.11 14.01 22.98
C ARG A 121 7.42 12.88 23.75
N ARG A 122 7.78 11.62 23.47
CA ARG A 122 7.31 10.43 24.20
C ARG A 122 5.79 10.30 24.24
N LEU A 123 5.12 10.62 23.12
CA LEU A 123 3.64 10.67 23.07
C LEU A 123 3.01 9.31 23.41
N ALA A 124 3.51 8.22 22.81
CA ALA A 124 2.98 6.88 23.03
C ALA A 124 3.15 6.42 24.50
N GLU A 125 4.31 6.73 25.10
CA GLU A 125 4.55 6.43 26.52
C GLU A 125 3.65 7.25 27.45
N GLY A 126 3.41 8.52 27.11
CA GLY A 126 2.50 9.39 27.85
C GLY A 126 1.05 8.92 27.79
N ASP A 127 0.56 8.55 26.60
CA ASP A 127 -0.78 7.96 26.42
C ASP A 127 -0.93 6.67 27.24
N ALA A 128 0.04 5.76 27.16
CA ALA A 128 0.04 4.53 27.95
C ALA A 128 0.06 4.79 29.46
N LEU A 129 0.84 5.77 29.94
CA LEU A 129 0.91 6.15 31.34
C LEU A 129 -0.45 6.62 31.86
N VAL A 130 -1.14 7.49 31.11
CA VAL A 130 -2.46 8.01 31.47
C VAL A 130 -3.51 6.91 31.44
N ARG A 131 -3.58 6.12 30.36
CA ARG A 131 -4.56 5.01 30.23
C ARG A 131 -4.40 3.94 31.29
N SER A 132 -3.17 3.69 31.76
CA SER A 132 -2.91 2.71 32.82
C SER A 132 -3.31 3.20 34.23
N GLY A 133 -3.73 4.45 34.39
CA GLY A 133 -4.07 5.04 35.69
C GLY A 133 -2.86 5.32 36.59
N LYS A 134 -1.63 5.13 36.08
CA LYS A 134 -0.38 5.29 36.84
C LYS A 134 0.15 6.73 36.83
N TRP A 135 -0.57 7.65 36.18
CA TRP A 135 -0.18 9.05 36.15
C TRP A 135 -0.51 9.72 37.48
N ASN A 136 0.53 10.07 38.25
CA ASN A 136 0.39 10.68 39.58
C ASN A 136 0.36 12.22 39.52
N GLY A 137 0.01 12.80 38.37
CA GLY A 137 0.02 14.25 38.14
C GLY A 137 1.32 14.81 37.56
N TRP A 138 1.38 16.13 37.43
CA TRP A 138 2.54 16.83 36.87
C TRP A 138 3.73 16.78 37.82
N ALA A 139 4.93 16.55 37.28
CA ALA A 139 6.18 16.65 38.00
C ALA A 139 7.24 17.34 37.13
N PRO A 140 8.13 18.19 37.68
CA PRO A 140 9.17 18.87 36.92
C PRO A 140 10.09 17.94 36.13
N THR A 141 10.28 16.71 36.62
CA THR A 141 11.12 15.67 36.03
C THR A 141 10.31 14.55 35.35
N GLY A 142 8.98 14.65 35.37
CA GLY A 142 8.11 13.67 34.77
C GLY A 142 8.20 13.72 33.24
N MET A 143 8.40 12.56 32.61
CA MET A 143 8.31 12.40 31.16
C MET A 143 9.15 13.40 30.34
N LEU A 144 10.34 13.77 30.83
CA LEU A 144 11.25 14.63 30.07
C LEU A 144 11.58 13.98 28.72
N GLY A 145 11.51 14.79 27.68
CA GLY A 145 11.83 14.42 26.30
C GLY A 145 12.81 15.41 25.68
N HIS A 146 12.93 15.37 24.36
CA HIS A 146 13.82 16.25 23.60
C HIS A 146 13.04 17.29 22.81
N ARG A 147 13.53 18.53 22.82
CA ARG A 147 13.03 19.57 21.90
C ARG A 147 13.45 19.25 20.46
N ILE A 148 12.53 19.44 19.52
CA ILE A 148 12.83 19.37 18.09
C ILE A 148 13.34 20.70 17.52
N ASN A 149 12.91 21.82 18.09
CA ASN A 149 13.36 23.15 17.67
C ASN A 149 14.87 23.31 17.92
N GLY A 150 15.61 23.73 16.89
CA GLY A 150 17.06 23.89 16.89
C GLY A 150 17.83 22.61 16.56
N LYS A 151 17.13 21.52 16.20
CA LYS A 151 17.75 20.31 15.66
C LYS A 151 17.78 20.36 14.13
N ARG A 152 18.72 19.61 13.55
CA ARG A 152 18.81 19.40 12.10
C ARG A 152 17.99 18.18 11.74
N LEU A 153 17.10 18.31 10.77
CA LEU A 153 16.36 17.20 10.15
C LEU A 153 17.04 16.86 8.82
N GLY A 154 17.40 15.60 8.63
CA GLY A 154 18.01 15.11 7.38
C GLY A 154 17.05 14.16 6.67
N PHE A 155 16.93 14.33 5.36
CA PHE A 155 16.13 13.46 4.49
C PHE A 155 17.04 12.61 3.62
N ILE A 156 16.76 11.31 3.55
CA ILE A 156 17.40 10.40 2.58
C ILE A 156 16.42 10.24 1.43
N GLY A 157 16.60 11.07 0.40
CA GLY A 157 15.68 11.21 -0.72
C GLY A 157 14.73 12.40 -0.54
N LEU A 158 14.87 13.42 -1.38
CA LEU A 158 14.03 14.63 -1.39
C LEU A 158 13.06 14.61 -2.59
N GLY A 159 12.36 13.49 -2.74
CA GLY A 159 11.26 13.35 -3.69
C GLY A 159 9.98 14.03 -3.19
N ARG A 160 8.84 13.76 -3.82
CA ARG A 160 7.54 14.40 -3.49
C ARG A 160 7.20 14.37 -1.99
N ILE A 161 7.43 13.25 -1.31
CA ILE A 161 7.12 13.08 0.11
C ILE A 161 8.10 13.84 1.02
N GLY A 162 9.35 14.00 0.58
CA GLY A 162 10.40 14.64 1.39
C GLY A 162 10.44 16.16 1.27
N GLN A 163 9.84 16.73 0.23
CA GLN A 163 9.73 18.18 0.00
C GLN A 163 8.66 18.80 0.89
#